data_AF-A0A956PIB2-F1
#
_entry.id   AF-A0A956PIB2-F1
#
_cell.length_a   1.000
_cell.length_b   1.000
_cell.length_c   1.000
_cell.angle_alpha   90.00
_cell.angle_beta   90.00
_cell.angle_gamma   90.00
#
_symmetry.space_group_name_H-M   'P 1'
#
loop_
_entity.id
_entity.type
_entity.pdbx_description
1 polymer ?
#
loop_
_entity_poly.entity_id
_entity_poly.type
_entity_poly.pdbx_seq_one_letter_code
_entity_poly.pdbx_strand_id
1 'polypeptide(L)'
;GSSFPRLTNEQLDQTVAEARLFFDNQDIPRSHQFLDYYTDERLARILSALRYLTMPRAPQPDELARLDEILAAPDDLEALLPLLDYPGYAAKFYALWRIERLNCGDSRHMTDLTLDQISELLKLEPRKLPQAMQNCECVTVKKGQFPSPKQLKEAGVSL
;
A
#
# COMPACT_ATOMS: atom_id res chain seq x y z
N GLY A 1 6.83 4.43 3.85
CA GLY A 1 7.59 3.60 2.88
C GLY A 1 6.67 2.62 2.19
N SER A 2 7.14 1.89 1.17
CA SER A 2 6.45 0.69 0.69
C SER A 2 7.19 -0.56 1.19
N SER A 3 6.48 -1.54 1.74
CA SER A 3 7.04 -2.80 2.27
C SER A 3 6.01 -3.92 2.15
N PHE A 4 6.25 -4.90 1.29
CA PHE A 4 5.22 -5.90 1.00
C PHE A 4 5.31 -7.11 1.95
N PRO A 5 4.17 -7.64 2.45
CA PRO A 5 4.17 -8.75 3.38
C PRO A 5 4.65 -10.04 2.69
N ARG A 6 5.40 -10.86 3.43
CA ARG A 6 5.88 -12.18 2.95
C ARG A 6 4.76 -13.22 3.07
N LEU A 7 3.81 -13.16 2.14
CA LEU A 7 2.70 -14.10 2.01
C LEU A 7 2.79 -14.81 0.66
N THR A 8 2.19 -16.01 0.56
CA THR A 8 1.87 -16.58 -0.75
C THR A 8 0.79 -15.73 -1.44
N ASN A 9 0.66 -15.83 -2.77
CA ASN A 9 -0.38 -15.08 -3.51
C ASN A 9 -1.79 -15.37 -2.98
N GLU A 10 -2.09 -16.63 -2.70
CA GLU A 10 -3.40 -17.04 -2.17
C GLU A 10 -3.67 -16.42 -0.79
N GLN A 11 -2.68 -16.47 0.11
CA GLN A 11 -2.79 -15.84 1.43
C GLN A 11 -2.95 -14.32 1.31
N LEU A 12 -2.21 -13.68 0.40
CA LEU A 12 -2.33 -12.24 0.18
C LEU A 12 -3.72 -11.88 -0.31
N ASP A 13 -4.19 -12.55 -1.37
CA ASP A 13 -5.49 -12.28 -1.98
C ASP A 13 -6.63 -12.53 -1.00
N GLN A 14 -6.59 -13.61 -0.23
CA GLN A 14 -7.59 -13.88 0.81
C GLN A 14 -7.58 -12.77 1.87
N THR A 15 -6.41 -12.42 2.40
CA THR A 15 -6.32 -11.48 3.53
C THR A 15 -6.72 -10.05 3.12
N VAL A 16 -6.38 -9.63 1.90
CA VAL A 16 -6.76 -8.30 1.38
C VAL A 16 -8.22 -8.25 1.00
N ALA A 17 -8.76 -9.27 0.33
CA ALA A 17 -10.17 -9.32 -0.05
C ALA A 17 -11.11 -9.29 1.16
N GLU A 18 -10.70 -9.86 2.30
CA GLU A 18 -11.47 -9.85 3.55
C GLU A 18 -11.19 -8.62 4.42
N ALA A 19 -10.45 -7.61 3.92
CA ALA A 19 -10.04 -6.41 4.67
C ALA A 19 -9.30 -6.73 6.00
N ARG A 20 -8.58 -7.86 6.06
CA ARG A 20 -7.94 -8.36 7.28
C ARG A 20 -6.53 -7.82 7.51
N LEU A 21 -5.95 -7.07 6.55
CA LEU A 21 -4.67 -6.39 6.75
C LEU A 21 -4.92 -4.93 7.16
N PHE A 22 -4.69 -4.63 8.43
CA PHE A 22 -4.51 -3.27 8.91
C PHE A 22 -3.01 -2.99 9.00
N PHE A 23 -2.49 -2.11 8.15
CA PHE A 23 -1.08 -1.73 8.19
C PHE A 23 -0.90 -0.57 9.14
N ASP A 24 -0.07 -0.76 10.15
CA ASP A 24 0.41 0.34 10.95
C ASP A 24 1.41 1.17 10.12
N ASN A 25 1.15 2.47 10.03
CA ASN A 25 1.87 3.40 9.16
C ASN A 25 3.18 3.95 9.78
N GLN A 26 3.60 3.43 10.93
CA GLN A 26 4.78 3.86 11.68
C GLN A 26 5.88 2.79 11.61
N ASP A 27 7.14 3.22 11.41
CA ASP A 27 8.28 2.30 11.43
C ASP A 27 8.41 1.66 12.82
N ILE A 28 8.66 0.34 12.87
CA ILE A 28 9.05 -0.33 14.11
C ILE A 28 10.43 0.22 14.51
N PRO A 29 10.61 0.79 15.72
CA PRO A 29 11.90 1.29 16.18
C PRO A 29 12.98 0.21 16.06
N ARG A 30 14.16 0.58 15.54
CA ARG A 30 15.28 -0.37 15.37
C ARG A 30 15.87 -0.83 16.71
N SER A 31 15.71 -0.04 17.77
CA SER A 31 16.07 -0.37 19.14
C SER A 31 14.82 -0.83 19.88
N HIS A 32 14.96 -1.71 20.88
CA HIS A 32 13.90 -2.27 21.72
C HIS A 32 13.11 -1.22 22.57
N GLN A 33 13.04 0.03 22.12
CA GLN A 33 12.22 1.14 22.60
C GLN A 33 10.74 0.89 22.26
N PHE A 34 10.21 -0.21 22.77
CA PHE A 34 8.83 -0.65 22.54
C PHE A 34 7.80 0.37 23.07
N LEU A 35 8.16 1.16 24.07
CA LEU A 35 7.29 2.23 24.60
C LEU A 35 7.17 3.41 23.63
N ASP A 36 8.27 3.78 22.96
CA ASP A 36 8.26 4.85 21.94
C ASP A 36 7.47 4.44 20.69
N TYR A 37 7.24 3.12 20.52
CA TYR A 37 6.42 2.58 19.44
C TYR A 37 4.92 2.88 19.63
N TYR A 38 4.40 2.98 20.87
CA TYR A 38 2.98 3.22 21.14
C TYR A 38 2.70 4.66 21.57
N THR A 39 2.93 5.60 20.66
CA THR A 39 2.54 7.00 20.90
C THR A 39 1.03 7.13 21.12
N ASP A 40 0.62 8.20 21.80
CA ASP A 40 -0.80 8.46 22.07
C ASP A 40 -1.63 8.54 20.78
N GLU A 41 -1.08 9.15 19.71
CA GLU A 41 -1.76 9.20 18.41
C GLU A 41 -1.96 7.81 17.82
N ARG A 42 -0.97 6.93 17.97
CA ARG A 42 -1.05 5.58 17.43
C ARG A 42 -2.04 4.73 18.23
N LEU A 43 -1.98 4.79 19.55
CA LEU A 43 -2.95 4.12 20.41
C LEU A 43 -4.37 4.61 20.12
N ALA A 44 -4.57 5.92 19.92
CA ALA A 44 -5.87 6.48 19.54
C ALA A 44 -6.40 5.89 18.22
N ARG A 45 -5.56 5.70 17.20
CA ARG A 45 -5.96 5.04 15.94
C ARG A 45 -6.36 3.58 16.16
N ILE A 46 -5.51 2.80 16.84
CA ILE A 46 -5.77 1.38 17.13
C ILE A 46 -7.07 1.22 17.93
N LEU A 47 -7.24 2.02 18.99
CA LEU A 47 -8.43 1.99 19.83
C LEU A 47 -9.69 2.40 19.06
N SER A 48 -9.60 3.38 18.15
CA SER A 48 -10.74 3.79 17.33
C SER A 48 -11.20 2.68 16.38
N ALA A 49 -10.25 1.98 15.74
CA ALA A 49 -10.54 0.81 14.92
C ALA A 49 -11.16 -0.33 15.74
N LEU A 50 -10.55 -0.69 16.88
CA LEU A 50 -11.08 -1.72 17.76
C LEU A 50 -12.48 -1.38 18.26
N ARG A 51 -12.72 -0.12 18.64
CA ARG A 51 -14.03 0.36 19.11
C ARG A 51 -15.08 0.25 18.01
N TYR A 52 -14.76 0.62 16.78
CA TYR A 52 -15.64 0.45 15.63
C TYR A 52 -16.01 -1.02 15.40
N LEU A 53 -15.03 -1.92 15.46
CA LEU A 53 -15.24 -3.36 15.23
C LEU A 53 -16.02 -4.06 16.35
N THR A 54 -16.01 -3.52 17.57
CA THR A 54 -16.59 -4.19 18.75
C THR A 54 -17.85 -3.54 19.31
N MET A 55 -18.19 -2.30 18.91
CA MET A 55 -19.34 -1.57 19.43
C MET A 55 -20.40 -1.26 18.36
N PRO A 56 -21.71 -1.53 18.61
CA PRO A 56 -22.76 -1.46 17.59
C PRO A 56 -23.06 -0.11 16.91
N ARG A 57 -22.40 1.00 17.29
CA ARG A 57 -22.67 2.37 16.76
C ARG A 57 -21.45 3.29 16.84
N ALA A 58 -20.26 2.73 17.01
CA ALA A 58 -19.07 3.58 17.04
C ALA A 58 -18.88 4.24 15.65
N PRO A 59 -18.40 5.49 15.59
CA PRO A 59 -18.10 6.13 14.32
C PRO A 59 -17.01 5.34 13.60
N GLN A 60 -17.13 5.21 12.28
CA GLN A 60 -16.10 4.58 11.48
C GLN A 60 -14.84 5.47 11.43
N PRO A 61 -13.65 4.94 11.73
CA PRO A 61 -12.41 5.65 11.54
C PRO A 61 -12.14 5.92 10.06
N ASP A 62 -11.62 7.10 9.74
CA ASP A 62 -11.30 7.51 8.36
C ASP A 62 -10.43 6.49 7.60
N GLU A 63 -9.49 5.83 8.28
CA GLU A 63 -8.62 4.83 7.66
C GLU A 63 -9.41 3.60 7.20
N LEU A 64 -10.41 3.16 7.97
CA LEU A 64 -11.28 2.05 7.58
C LEU A 64 -12.25 2.49 6.47
N ALA A 65 -12.80 3.71 6.55
CA ALA A 65 -13.68 4.24 5.52
C ALA A 65 -12.97 4.32 4.15
N ARG A 66 -11.68 4.68 4.12
CA ARG A 66 -10.86 4.68 2.89
C ARG A 66 -10.63 3.27 2.35
N LEU A 67 -10.41 2.28 3.21
CA LEU A 67 -10.26 0.89 2.76
C LEU A 67 -11.56 0.37 2.14
N ASP A 68 -12.70 0.69 2.75
CA ASP A 68 -14.01 0.35 2.20
C ASP A 68 -14.24 1.02 0.84
N GLU A 69 -13.87 2.30 0.70
CA GLU A 69 -13.92 3.01 -0.58
C GLU A 69 -13.07 2.33 -1.66
N ILE A 70 -11.82 1.96 -1.33
CA ILE A 70 -10.91 1.28 -2.26
C ILE A 70 -11.45 -0.10 -2.66
N LEU A 71 -12.02 -0.86 -1.73
CA LEU A 71 -12.59 -2.18 -2.00
C LEU A 71 -13.90 -2.09 -2.80
N ALA A 72 -14.70 -1.05 -2.58
CA ALA A 72 -15.96 -0.82 -3.27
C ALA A 72 -15.81 -0.13 -4.65
N ALA A 73 -14.64 0.45 -4.95
CA ALA A 73 -14.40 1.11 -6.24
C ALA A 73 -14.64 0.15 -7.43
N PRO A 74 -15.03 0.65 -8.62
CA PRO A 74 -15.12 -0.21 -9.79
C PRO A 74 -13.75 -0.78 -10.19
N ASP A 75 -13.73 -1.94 -10.86
CA ASP A 75 -12.52 -2.54 -11.45
C ASP A 75 -12.07 -1.74 -12.70
N ASP A 76 -11.70 -0.50 -12.47
CA ASP A 76 -11.32 0.47 -13.50
C ASP A 76 -10.08 1.25 -13.08
N LEU A 77 -9.15 1.43 -14.02
CA LEU A 77 -7.87 2.09 -13.73
C LEU A 77 -8.06 3.59 -13.46
N GLU A 78 -9.00 4.27 -14.12
CA GLU A 78 -9.24 5.70 -13.88
C GLU A 78 -9.78 5.94 -12.47
N ALA A 79 -10.59 5.01 -11.96
CA ALA A 79 -11.08 5.03 -10.58
C ALA A 79 -10.00 4.68 -9.54
N LEU A 80 -9.12 3.71 -9.83
CA LEU A 80 -8.16 3.18 -8.85
C LEU A 80 -6.86 3.98 -8.73
N LEU A 81 -6.34 4.54 -9.83
CA LEU A 81 -5.04 5.23 -9.84
C LEU A 81 -4.97 6.42 -8.86
N PRO A 82 -6.01 7.28 -8.75
CA PRO A 82 -5.99 8.37 -7.76
C PRO A 82 -5.87 7.90 -6.30
N LEU A 83 -6.34 6.68 -6.00
CA LEU A 83 -6.33 6.12 -4.65
C LEU A 83 -4.92 5.74 -4.18
N LEU A 84 -3.94 5.58 -5.09
CA LEU A 84 -2.54 5.37 -4.74
C LEU A 84 -1.93 6.56 -3.98
N ASP A 85 -2.49 7.75 -4.15
CA ASP A 85 -1.99 8.98 -3.51
C ASP A 85 -2.69 9.29 -2.17
N TYR A 86 -3.59 8.40 -1.71
CA TYR A 86 -4.20 8.52 -0.39
C TYR A 86 -3.15 8.50 0.73
N PRO A 87 -3.40 9.24 1.83
CA PRO A 87 -2.51 9.21 2.97
C PRO A 87 -2.59 7.86 3.69
N GLY A 88 -1.43 7.34 4.09
CA GLY A 88 -1.30 6.06 4.77
C GLY A 88 -0.84 4.93 3.85
N TYR A 89 -0.10 3.99 4.41
CA TYR A 89 0.42 2.83 3.68
C TYR A 89 -0.69 1.84 3.33
N ALA A 90 -1.64 1.61 4.23
CA ALA A 90 -2.75 0.68 4.00
C ALA A 90 -3.55 1.02 2.73
N ALA A 91 -3.96 2.28 2.57
CA ALA A 91 -4.71 2.73 1.39
C ALA A 91 -3.91 2.49 0.09
N LYS A 92 -2.64 2.92 0.06
CA LYS A 92 -1.75 2.66 -1.08
C LYS A 92 -1.59 1.17 -1.38
N PHE A 93 -1.46 0.34 -0.34
CA PHE A 93 -1.30 -1.09 -0.48
C PHE A 93 -2.53 -1.75 -1.13
N TYR A 94 -3.73 -1.42 -0.65
CA TYR A 94 -4.98 -1.97 -1.18
C TYR A 94 -5.25 -1.48 -2.61
N ALA A 95 -5.01 -0.20 -2.88
CA ALA A 95 -5.14 0.34 -4.24
C ALA A 95 -4.18 -0.35 -5.21
N LEU A 96 -2.92 -0.55 -4.80
CA LEU A 96 -1.92 -1.25 -5.59
C LEU A 96 -2.28 -2.73 -5.81
N TRP A 97 -2.82 -3.41 -4.80
CA TRP A 97 -3.31 -4.79 -4.93
C TRP A 97 -4.40 -4.91 -6.00
N ARG A 98 -5.36 -3.99 -6.03
CA ARG A 98 -6.40 -3.97 -7.06
C ARG A 98 -5.84 -3.70 -8.45
N ILE A 99 -4.93 -2.75 -8.56
CA ILE A 99 -4.27 -2.40 -9.83
C ILE A 99 -3.44 -3.58 -10.36
N GLU A 100 -2.71 -4.28 -9.49
CA GLU A 100 -1.97 -5.49 -9.85
C GLU A 100 -2.90 -6.56 -10.42
N ARG A 101 -4.01 -6.86 -9.74
CA ARG A 101 -4.97 -7.85 -10.24
C ARG A 101 -5.56 -7.45 -11.59
N LEU A 102 -5.86 -6.17 -11.79
CA LEU A 102 -6.44 -5.67 -13.04
C LEU A 102 -5.44 -5.72 -14.21
N ASN A 103 -4.16 -5.43 -13.97
CA ASN A 103 -3.13 -5.40 -15.02
C ASN A 103 -2.43 -6.75 -15.25
N CYS A 104 -2.13 -7.47 -14.17
CA CYS A 104 -1.28 -8.65 -14.14
C CYS A 104 -2.07 -9.96 -13.96
N GLY A 105 -3.38 -9.86 -13.68
CA GLY A 105 -4.29 -10.98 -13.43
C GLY A 105 -4.26 -11.51 -11.99
N ASP A 106 -3.21 -11.21 -11.23
CA ASP A 106 -3.00 -11.59 -9.84
C ASP A 106 -2.13 -10.55 -9.11
N SER A 107 -1.81 -10.81 -7.84
CA SER A 107 -1.00 -9.96 -6.98
C SER A 107 0.47 -10.43 -6.85
N ARG A 108 0.97 -11.24 -7.78
CA ARG A 108 2.29 -11.90 -7.65
C ARG A 108 3.46 -10.95 -7.39
N HIS A 109 3.45 -9.76 -8.01
CA HIS A 109 4.55 -8.82 -7.89
C HIS A 109 4.60 -8.14 -6.51
N MET A 110 3.52 -8.26 -5.73
CA MET A 110 3.50 -7.87 -4.32
C MET A 110 4.14 -8.92 -3.41
N THR A 111 4.37 -10.15 -3.87
CA THR A 111 4.89 -11.24 -3.03
C THR A 111 6.29 -11.71 -3.47
N ASP A 112 6.67 -11.46 -4.73
CA ASP A 112 7.89 -11.99 -5.36
C ASP A 112 9.12 -11.06 -5.31
N LEU A 113 9.05 -9.96 -4.56
CA LEU A 113 10.05 -8.87 -4.43
C LEU A 113 10.07 -7.84 -5.57
N THR A 114 9.31 -8.01 -6.66
CA THR A 114 9.34 -7.08 -7.79
C THR A 114 9.00 -5.65 -7.36
N LEU A 115 7.88 -5.46 -6.64
CA LEU A 115 7.50 -4.12 -6.20
C LEU A 115 8.33 -3.61 -5.01
N ASP A 116 8.91 -4.51 -4.20
CA ASP A 116 9.90 -4.16 -3.17
C ASP A 116 11.12 -3.50 -3.83
N GLN A 117 11.68 -4.13 -4.86
CA GLN A 117 12.86 -3.63 -5.58
C GLN A 117 12.59 -2.26 -6.22
N ILE A 118 11.43 -2.09 -6.85
CA ILE A 118 11.00 -0.78 -7.41
C ILE A 118 10.90 0.28 -6.30
N SER A 119 10.36 -0.10 -5.14
CA SER A 119 10.22 0.80 -3.99
C SER A 119 11.56 1.15 -3.34
N GLU A 120 12.52 0.22 -3.33
CA GLU A 120 13.89 0.47 -2.88
C GLU A 120 14.65 1.37 -3.85
N LEU A 121 14.55 1.13 -5.15
CA LEU A 121 15.15 1.99 -6.18
C LEU A 121 14.61 3.42 -6.08
N LEU A 122 13.31 3.59 -5.89
CA LEU A 122 12.70 4.90 -5.68
C LEU A 122 13.30 5.65 -4.47
N LYS A 123 13.70 4.94 -3.41
CA LYS A 123 14.27 5.54 -2.19
C LYS A 123 15.78 5.77 -2.29
N LEU A 124 16.51 4.80 -2.83
CA LEU A 124 17.97 4.72 -2.73
C LEU A 124 18.66 5.18 -4.01
N GLU A 125 18.11 4.84 -5.18
CA GLU A 125 18.72 5.11 -6.47
C GLU A 125 17.69 5.58 -7.52
N PRO A 126 16.98 6.72 -7.30
CA PRO A 126 15.86 7.12 -8.16
C PRO A 126 16.26 7.30 -9.64
N ARG A 127 17.53 7.61 -9.91
CA ARG A 127 18.09 7.76 -11.27
C ARG A 127 18.08 6.47 -12.09
N LYS A 128 18.09 5.30 -11.45
CA LYS A 128 18.04 3.99 -12.12
C LYS A 128 16.61 3.53 -12.41
N LEU A 129 15.62 4.19 -11.80
CA LEU A 129 14.22 3.80 -11.87
C LEU A 129 13.64 3.79 -13.30
N PRO A 130 13.89 4.78 -14.17
CA PRO A 130 13.34 4.77 -15.52
C PRO A 130 13.75 3.53 -16.33
N GLN A 131 15.02 3.12 -16.22
CA GLN A 131 15.53 1.93 -16.88
C GLN A 131 14.96 0.64 -16.27
N ALA A 132 14.84 0.58 -14.95
CA ALA A 132 14.24 -0.56 -14.26
C ALA A 132 12.77 -0.74 -14.64
N MET A 133 12.01 0.36 -14.77
CA MET A 133 10.59 0.33 -15.15
C MET A 133 10.39 -0.20 -16.58
N GLN A 134 11.26 0.17 -17.53
CA GLN A 134 11.18 -0.31 -18.92
C GLN A 134 11.39 -1.82 -19.04
N ASN A 135 12.27 -2.38 -18.21
CA ASN A 135 12.63 -3.80 -18.23
C ASN A 135 11.78 -4.65 -17.27
N CYS A 136 10.83 -4.05 -16.54
CA CYS A 136 10.02 -4.75 -15.57
C CYS A 136 8.93 -5.60 -16.26
N GLU A 137 8.76 -6.84 -15.81
CA GLU A 137 7.69 -7.72 -16.28
C GLU A 137 6.31 -7.32 -15.71
N CYS A 138 6.30 -6.65 -14.56
CA CYS A 138 5.08 -6.13 -13.96
C CYS A 138 4.46 -5.03 -14.84
N VAL A 139 3.25 -5.30 -15.34
CA VAL A 139 2.52 -4.40 -16.24
C VAL A 139 2.21 -3.06 -15.57
N THR A 140 1.88 -3.05 -14.28
CA THR A 140 1.64 -1.82 -13.50
C THR A 140 2.86 -0.91 -13.47
N VAL A 141 4.05 -1.48 -13.24
CA VAL A 141 5.31 -0.74 -13.24
C VAL A 141 5.65 -0.26 -14.65
N LYS A 142 5.52 -1.14 -15.65
CA LYS A 142 5.83 -0.83 -17.05
C LYS A 142 4.93 0.28 -17.62
N LYS A 143 3.67 0.35 -17.18
CA LYS A 143 2.73 1.44 -17.52
C LYS A 143 2.95 2.73 -16.72
N GLY A 144 3.93 2.78 -15.82
CA GLY A 144 4.19 3.96 -14.99
C GLY A 144 3.11 4.24 -13.95
N GLN A 145 2.33 3.24 -13.56
CA GLN A 145 1.25 3.37 -12.59
C GLN A 145 1.77 3.18 -11.15
N PHE A 146 2.90 2.49 -11.00
CA PHE A 146 3.64 2.43 -9.75
C PHE A 146 5.16 2.56 -10.01
N PRO A 147 5.86 3.45 -9.29
CA PRO A 147 5.36 4.43 -8.31
C PRO A 147 4.48 5.52 -8.95
N SER A 148 3.61 6.18 -8.17
CA SER A 148 2.73 7.22 -8.71
C SER A 148 3.51 8.44 -9.22
N PRO A 149 2.94 9.26 -10.13
CA PRO A 149 3.59 10.48 -10.60
C PRO A 149 3.99 11.43 -9.46
N LYS A 150 3.16 11.50 -8.40
CA LYS A 150 3.47 12.27 -7.20
C LYS A 150 4.71 11.74 -6.49
N GLN A 151 4.82 10.42 -6.30
CA GLN A 151 5.98 9.80 -5.66
C GLN A 151 7.26 9.97 -6.47
N LEU A 152 7.18 9.87 -7.80
CA LEU A 152 8.30 10.09 -8.70
C LEU A 152 8.82 11.52 -8.60
N LYS A 153 7.90 12.50 -8.60
CA LYS A 153 8.23 13.91 -8.44
C LYS A 153 8.87 14.19 -7.07
N GLU A 154 8.34 13.61 -6.00
CA GLU A 154 8.91 13.71 -4.65
C GLU A 154 10.32 13.11 -4.56
N ALA A 155 10.60 12.05 -5.31
CA ALA A 155 11.91 11.42 -5.42
C ALA A 155 12.87 12.12 -6.41
N GLY A 156 12.44 13.20 -7.07
CA GLY A 156 13.25 13.93 -8.05
C GLY A 156 13.46 13.18 -9.37
N VAL A 157 12.54 12.27 -9.72
CA VAL A 157 12.56 11.52 -10.98
C VAL A 157 11.67 12.23 -12.01
N SER A 158 12.23 12.51 -13.18
CA SER A 158 11.47 12.93 -14.36
C SER A 158 11.43 11.76 -15.34
N LEU A 159 10.23 11.27 -15.65
CA LEU A 159 9.97 10.25 -16.68
C LEU A 159 9.69 10.89 -18.03
#